data_AF-A0A0B7HFY5-F1
#
_entry.id   AF-A0A0B7HFY5-F1
#
_cell.length_a   1.000
_cell.length_b   1.000
_cell.length_c   1.000
_cell.angle_alpha   90.00
_cell.angle_beta   90.00
_cell.angle_gamma   90.00
#
_symmetry.space_group_name_H-M   'P 1'
#
loop_
_entity.id
_entity.type
_entity.pdbx_description
1 polymer ?
#
loop_
_entity_poly.entity_id
_entity_poly.type
_entity_poly.pdbx_seq_one_letter_code
_entity_poly.pdbx_strand_id
1 'polypeptide(L)'
;MVLKTAKEKGEVLKIGIEAKIPNRPNVWIDLNNDGEQQPEEKVTTFPKYVEYTLQSQTVVIYGKVSQLQCLGQKLTALDVSKNPALEILECYINQLKGLNVSNNPLLFYLSCGKNQLSRLDVSKNPDLRRLSCVDNHLTTIDVSKNSRLWEFDCSKNQLTTIDVSRNAMLSYFNCSENQLKTLDISKNPKLFQIVCHTNYIKGANMNSLLMALPKVVNDANNPGKIVVISLDVEGKAKEGNDMPTQAQIRAVKNKNWKVMSIKEGLWKEI
;
A
#
# COMPACT_ATOMS: atom_id res chain seq x y z
N MET A 1 -17.79 12.99 2.88
CA MET A 1 -16.56 12.49 3.54
C MET A 1 -16.07 13.56 4.49
N VAL A 2 -15.43 13.21 5.60
CA VAL A 2 -14.95 14.20 6.59
C VAL A 2 -13.45 14.03 6.77
N LEU A 3 -12.70 15.12 6.58
CA LEU A 3 -11.27 15.20 6.79
C LEU A 3 -11.02 16.04 8.03
N LYS A 4 -10.20 15.55 8.97
CA LYS A 4 -9.69 16.34 10.08
C LYS A 4 -8.18 16.46 9.94
N THR A 5 -7.65 17.68 10.03
CA THR A 5 -6.23 17.98 9.86
C THR A 5 -5.65 18.71 11.06
N ALA A 6 -4.37 18.48 11.34
CA ALA A 6 -3.59 19.28 12.28
C ALA A 6 -3.09 20.60 11.67
N LYS A 7 -3.41 20.90 10.42
CA LYS A 7 -3.14 22.21 9.81
C LYS A 7 -3.95 23.31 10.48
N GLU A 8 -3.41 24.51 10.51
CA GLU A 8 -4.05 25.71 11.04
C GLU A 8 -4.92 26.40 9.97
N LYS A 9 -5.86 27.24 10.43
CA LYS A 9 -6.62 28.13 9.54
C LYS A 9 -5.65 29.01 8.74
N GLY A 10 -5.87 29.12 7.43
CA GLY A 10 -4.98 29.83 6.51
C GLY A 10 -3.90 28.97 5.86
N GLU A 11 -3.60 27.77 6.39
CA GLU A 11 -2.73 26.82 5.70
C GLU A 11 -3.43 26.20 4.48
N VAL A 12 -2.63 25.72 3.52
CA VAL A 12 -3.12 25.10 2.29
C VAL A 12 -3.47 23.64 2.51
N LEU A 13 -4.69 23.25 2.15
CA LEU A 13 -5.13 21.88 1.91
C LEU A 13 -5.01 21.56 0.41
N LYS A 14 -4.12 20.65 0.04
CA LYS A 14 -3.93 20.19 -1.33
C LYS A 14 -4.56 18.82 -1.51
N ILE A 15 -5.66 18.73 -2.25
CA ILE A 15 -6.37 17.47 -2.49
C ILE A 15 -6.75 17.30 -3.96
N GLY A 16 -6.77 16.06 -4.41
CA GLY A 16 -7.30 15.66 -5.72
C GLY A 16 -8.62 14.92 -5.55
N ILE A 17 -9.62 15.29 -6.35
CA ILE A 17 -10.95 14.67 -6.35
C ILE A 17 -11.28 14.23 -7.78
N GLU A 18 -11.81 13.02 -7.94
CA GLU A 18 -12.49 12.56 -9.16
C GLU A 18 -13.93 12.18 -8.83
N ALA A 19 -14.85 12.44 -9.75
CA ALA A 19 -16.20 11.94 -9.71
C ALA A 19 -16.66 11.61 -11.13
N LYS A 20 -17.43 10.53 -11.31
CA LYS A 20 -18.05 10.21 -12.61
C LYS A 20 -18.78 11.45 -13.15
N ILE A 21 -18.68 11.71 -14.45
CA ILE A 21 -19.16 12.94 -15.12
C ILE A 21 -20.56 13.38 -14.63
N PRO A 22 -21.58 12.50 -14.52
CA PRO A 22 -22.92 12.90 -14.05
C PRO A 22 -22.97 13.39 -12.60
N ASN A 23 -22.00 13.03 -11.77
CA ASN A 23 -21.94 13.40 -10.35
C ASN A 23 -21.17 14.70 -10.11
N ARG A 24 -20.28 15.11 -11.02
CA ARG A 24 -19.38 16.27 -10.85
C ARG A 24 -20.10 17.57 -10.46
N PRO A 25 -21.27 17.92 -11.01
CA PRO A 25 -21.97 19.15 -10.63
C PRO A 25 -22.38 19.23 -9.16
N ASN A 26 -22.48 18.08 -8.47
CA ASN A 26 -22.93 17.97 -7.08
C ASN A 26 -21.78 17.82 -6.08
N VAL A 27 -20.52 17.92 -6.54
CA VAL A 27 -19.34 17.77 -5.68
C VAL A 27 -18.83 19.14 -5.26
N TRP A 28 -18.67 19.32 -3.95
CA TRP A 28 -18.15 20.54 -3.34
C TRP A 28 -17.47 20.23 -2.01
N ILE A 29 -16.67 21.18 -1.52
CA ILE A 29 -15.84 21.03 -0.33
C ILE A 29 -16.16 22.15 0.64
N ASP A 30 -16.79 21.80 1.75
CA ASP A 30 -17.05 22.67 2.90
C ASP A 30 -15.75 22.89 3.67
N LEU A 31 -15.07 24.01 3.39
CA LEU A 31 -13.77 24.40 3.91
C LEU A 31 -13.88 25.09 5.27
N ASN A 32 -15.03 25.67 5.57
CA ASN A 32 -15.31 26.41 6.81
C ASN A 32 -16.15 25.59 7.82
N ASN A 33 -16.68 24.44 7.39
CA ASN A 33 -17.53 23.52 8.16
C ASN A 33 -18.83 24.18 8.65
N ASP A 34 -19.46 25.02 7.82
CA ASP A 34 -20.76 25.63 8.10
C ASP A 34 -21.95 24.87 7.46
N GLY A 35 -21.67 23.91 6.57
CA GLY A 35 -22.70 23.08 5.92
C GLY A 35 -23.41 23.77 4.76
N GLU A 36 -23.01 24.98 4.38
CA GLU A 36 -23.51 25.71 3.22
C GLU A 36 -22.42 25.79 2.15
N GLN A 37 -22.79 25.79 0.88
CA GLN A 37 -21.81 25.86 -0.20
C GLN A 37 -21.50 27.33 -0.53
N GLN A 38 -20.23 27.74 -0.44
CA GLN A 38 -19.77 29.03 -0.96
C GLN A 38 -19.18 28.93 -2.39
N PRO A 39 -19.07 30.04 -3.15
CA PRO A 39 -18.54 30.01 -4.51
C PRO A 39 -17.14 29.40 -4.65
N GLU A 40 -16.25 29.65 -3.68
CA GLU A 40 -14.89 29.14 -3.59
C GLU A 40 -14.80 27.63 -3.24
N GLU A 41 -15.88 27.06 -2.72
CA GLU A 41 -15.97 25.67 -2.27
C GLU A 41 -16.38 24.71 -3.40
N LYS A 42 -16.74 25.27 -4.55
CA LYS A 42 -17.09 24.48 -5.73
C LYS A 42 -15.87 23.77 -6.29
N VAL A 43 -15.99 22.46 -6.48
CA VAL A 43 -14.97 21.69 -7.21
C VAL A 43 -15.20 21.83 -8.71
N THR A 44 -14.26 22.48 -9.39
CA THR A 44 -14.37 22.79 -10.84
C THR A 44 -13.43 21.96 -11.71
N THR A 45 -12.49 21.22 -11.12
CA THR A 45 -11.51 20.43 -11.87
C THR A 45 -11.46 18.98 -11.38
N PHE A 46 -11.39 18.04 -12.34
CA PHE A 46 -11.42 16.59 -12.10
C PHE A 46 -10.59 15.87 -13.20
N PRO A 47 -9.63 14.99 -12.90
CA PRO A 47 -8.93 14.82 -11.63
C PRO A 47 -7.66 15.70 -11.63
N LYS A 48 -7.58 16.68 -10.72
CA LYS A 48 -6.35 17.45 -10.48
C LYS A 48 -6.22 17.78 -9.01
N TYR A 49 -4.99 17.88 -8.52
CA TYR A 49 -4.73 18.47 -7.22
C TYR A 49 -5.08 19.96 -7.29
N VAL A 50 -5.95 20.37 -6.37
CA VAL A 50 -6.32 21.76 -6.14
C VAL A 50 -5.89 22.14 -4.73
N GLU A 51 -5.42 23.37 -4.59
CA GLU A 51 -5.02 23.96 -3.32
C GLU A 51 -6.15 24.83 -2.80
N TYR A 52 -6.57 24.57 -1.56
CA TYR A 52 -7.62 25.29 -0.87
C TYR A 52 -7.05 25.92 0.39
N THR A 53 -7.41 27.16 0.68
CA THR A 53 -7.06 27.81 1.95
C THR A 53 -8.03 27.31 3.02
N LEU A 54 -7.51 26.67 4.06
CA LEU A 54 -8.33 26.15 5.16
C LEU A 54 -8.99 27.28 5.92
N GLN A 55 -10.30 27.15 6.17
CA GLN A 55 -11.03 28.03 7.08
C GLN A 55 -11.37 27.33 8.40
N SER A 56 -11.36 25.98 8.41
CA SER A 56 -11.55 25.09 9.55
C SER A 56 -10.58 23.90 9.50
N GLN A 57 -10.33 23.28 10.65
CA GLN A 57 -9.55 22.03 10.74
C GLN A 57 -10.36 20.79 10.40
N THR A 58 -11.69 20.93 10.29
CA THR A 58 -12.59 19.91 9.78
C THR A 58 -13.09 20.37 8.43
N VAL A 59 -12.95 19.52 7.41
CA VAL A 59 -13.38 19.79 6.04
C VAL A 59 -14.32 18.68 5.60
N VAL A 60 -15.46 19.03 5.02
CA VAL A 60 -16.45 18.06 4.56
C VAL A 60 -16.55 18.09 3.04
N ILE A 61 -16.34 16.93 2.41
CA ILE A 61 -16.53 16.78 0.96
C ILE A 61 -17.92 16.20 0.72
N TYR A 62 -18.73 16.92 -0.04
CA TYR A 62 -20.07 16.52 -0.45
C TYR A 62 -20.08 15.97 -1.88
N GLY A 63 -21.10 15.19 -2.19
CA GLY A 63 -21.29 14.55 -3.50
C GLY A 63 -20.72 13.13 -3.60
N LYS A 64 -20.96 12.49 -4.76
CA LYS A 64 -20.52 11.12 -5.06
C LYS A 64 -19.14 11.14 -5.71
N VAL A 65 -18.11 10.96 -4.89
CA VAL A 65 -16.69 10.98 -5.31
C VAL A 65 -16.22 9.56 -5.64
N SER A 66 -15.50 9.37 -6.75
CA SER A 66 -14.90 8.08 -7.12
C SER A 66 -13.42 7.98 -6.74
N GLN A 67 -12.71 9.11 -6.59
CA GLN A 67 -11.32 9.14 -6.13
C GLN A 67 -11.09 10.28 -5.15
N LEU A 68 -10.37 9.99 -4.07
CA LEU A 68 -9.83 11.00 -3.16
C LEU A 68 -8.31 10.82 -3.02
N GLN A 69 -7.57 11.88 -3.29
CA GLN A 69 -6.14 11.99 -3.07
C GLN A 69 -5.89 13.10 -2.04
N CYS A 70 -5.38 12.75 -0.87
CA CYS A 70 -5.11 13.68 0.23
C CYS A 70 -3.74 13.42 0.87
N LEU A 71 -2.73 13.29 0.00
CA LEU A 71 -1.35 13.02 0.36
C LEU A 71 -0.72 14.16 1.18
N GLY A 72 -0.08 13.88 2.31
CA GLY A 72 0.75 14.88 2.99
C GLY A 72 -0.04 16.03 3.64
N GLN A 73 -1.28 15.79 4.06
CA GLN A 73 -2.18 16.85 4.53
C GLN A 73 -2.26 16.98 6.06
N LYS A 74 -1.33 16.35 6.80
CA LYS A 74 -1.35 16.26 8.27
C LYS A 74 -2.72 15.78 8.81
N LEU A 75 -3.40 14.90 8.08
CA LEU A 75 -4.71 14.40 8.49
C LEU A 75 -4.59 13.57 9.76
N THR A 76 -5.38 13.90 10.77
CA THR A 76 -5.49 13.17 12.04
C THR A 76 -6.66 12.20 12.04
N ALA A 77 -7.69 12.48 11.23
CA ALA A 77 -8.79 11.56 10.97
C ALA A 77 -9.32 11.70 9.54
N LEU A 78 -9.84 10.60 9.00
CA LEU A 78 -10.46 10.54 7.69
C LEU A 78 -11.67 9.60 7.75
N ASP A 79 -12.87 10.16 7.52
CA ASP A 79 -14.11 9.41 7.43
C ASP A 79 -14.63 9.38 5.98
N VAL A 80 -14.52 8.20 5.36
CA VAL A 80 -15.00 7.91 4.00
C VAL A 80 -16.31 7.12 3.99
N SER A 81 -16.94 6.91 5.14
CA SER A 81 -18.09 6.00 5.30
C SER A 81 -19.32 6.42 4.50
N LYS A 82 -19.48 7.73 4.25
CA LYS A 82 -20.59 8.30 3.48
C LYS A 82 -20.35 8.35 1.96
N ASN A 83 -19.29 7.73 1.46
CA ASN A 83 -18.95 7.75 0.04
C ASN A 83 -18.80 6.33 -0.55
N PRO A 84 -19.92 5.59 -0.71
CA PRO A 84 -19.89 4.21 -1.23
C PRO A 84 -19.43 4.09 -2.69
N ALA A 85 -19.39 5.21 -3.42
CA ALA A 85 -18.89 5.29 -4.78
C ALA A 85 -17.35 5.36 -4.88
N LEU A 86 -16.63 5.39 -3.76
CA LEU A 86 -15.16 5.50 -3.74
C LEU A 86 -14.50 4.25 -4.32
N GLU A 87 -13.72 4.45 -5.37
CA GLU A 87 -12.99 3.41 -6.12
C GLU A 87 -11.48 3.49 -5.85
N ILE A 88 -10.95 4.70 -5.62
CA ILE A 88 -9.54 4.96 -5.31
C ILE A 88 -9.43 5.85 -4.07
N LEU A 89 -8.61 5.44 -3.11
CA LEU A 89 -8.26 6.25 -1.94
C LEU A 89 -6.76 6.31 -1.74
N GLU A 90 -6.20 7.51 -1.81
CA GLU A 90 -4.78 7.78 -1.57
C GLU A 90 -4.63 8.80 -0.43
N CYS A 91 -4.31 8.30 0.76
CA CYS A 91 -4.14 9.09 2.00
C CYS A 91 -2.77 8.85 2.67
N TYR A 92 -1.77 8.48 1.87
CA TYR A 92 -0.37 8.29 2.30
C TYR A 92 0.25 9.57 2.89
N ILE A 93 1.23 9.43 3.80
CA ILE A 93 1.88 10.55 4.54
C ILE A 93 0.85 11.40 5.29
N ASN A 94 0.26 10.83 6.34
CA ASN A 94 -0.63 11.55 7.25
C ASN A 94 -0.38 11.08 8.70
N GLN A 95 -1.30 11.38 9.61
CA GLN A 95 -1.20 11.04 11.04
C GLN A 95 -2.41 10.19 11.47
N LEU A 96 -2.97 9.39 10.54
CA LEU A 96 -4.15 8.59 10.79
C LEU A 96 -3.81 7.45 11.76
N LYS A 97 -4.51 7.39 12.89
CA LYS A 97 -4.44 6.27 13.85
C LYS A 97 -5.40 5.14 13.50
N GLY A 98 -6.41 5.43 12.68
CA GLY A 98 -7.39 4.47 12.20
C GLY A 98 -7.96 4.90 10.86
N LEU A 99 -8.32 3.92 10.05
CA LEU A 99 -8.96 4.11 8.76
C LEU A 99 -10.04 3.03 8.58
N ASN A 100 -11.28 3.46 8.40
CA ASN A 100 -12.41 2.55 8.17
C ASN A 100 -12.87 2.65 6.71
N VAL A 101 -12.66 1.58 5.94
CA VAL A 101 -13.05 1.46 4.53
C VAL A 101 -14.21 0.48 4.30
N SER A 102 -14.89 0.07 5.37
CA SER A 102 -15.94 -0.97 5.32
C SER A 102 -17.19 -0.58 4.50
N ASN A 103 -17.42 0.71 4.29
CA ASN A 103 -18.53 1.25 3.51
C ASN A 103 -18.12 1.64 2.08
N ASN A 104 -16.94 1.21 1.62
CA ASN A 104 -16.41 1.53 0.28
C ASN A 104 -16.22 0.24 -0.54
N PRO A 105 -17.31 -0.49 -0.88
CA PRO A 105 -17.21 -1.82 -1.48
C PRO A 105 -16.58 -1.82 -2.88
N LEU A 106 -16.60 -0.67 -3.58
CA LEU A 106 -16.05 -0.50 -4.92
C LEU A 106 -14.54 -0.16 -4.93
N LEU A 107 -13.92 -0.06 -3.75
CA LEU A 107 -12.51 0.32 -3.63
C LEU A 107 -11.61 -0.74 -4.29
N PHE A 108 -10.94 -0.36 -5.38
CA PHE A 108 -9.97 -1.22 -6.07
C PHE A 108 -8.51 -0.81 -5.82
N TYR A 109 -8.27 0.42 -5.36
CA TYR A 109 -6.94 0.91 -5.00
C TYR A 109 -6.99 1.67 -3.67
N LEU A 110 -6.21 1.18 -2.69
CA LEU A 110 -5.98 1.81 -1.41
C LEU A 110 -4.50 2.05 -1.17
N SER A 111 -4.11 3.31 -0.96
CA SER A 111 -2.78 3.71 -0.50
C SER A 111 -2.92 4.52 0.80
N CYS A 112 -2.47 3.93 1.91
CA CYS A 112 -2.61 4.47 3.27
C CYS A 112 -1.32 4.36 4.09
N GLY A 113 -0.17 4.19 3.44
CA GLY A 113 1.11 4.10 4.13
C GLY A 113 1.57 5.41 4.81
N LYS A 114 2.68 5.37 5.56
CA LYS A 114 3.20 6.51 6.35
C LYS A 114 2.10 7.17 7.17
N ASN A 115 1.45 6.35 7.97
CA ASN A 115 0.45 6.73 8.95
C ASN A 115 0.79 6.04 10.29
N GLN A 116 -0.15 6.02 11.23
CA GLN A 116 0.02 5.41 12.55
C GLN A 116 -1.00 4.28 12.76
N LEU A 117 -1.37 3.57 11.69
CA LEU A 117 -2.39 2.52 11.74
C LEU A 117 -1.87 1.31 12.51
N SER A 118 -2.56 0.93 13.58
CA SER A 118 -2.31 -0.33 14.31
C SER A 118 -3.16 -1.49 13.81
N ARG A 119 -4.24 -1.18 13.08
CA ARG A 119 -5.14 -2.14 12.43
C ARG A 119 -5.66 -1.59 11.11
N LEU A 120 -5.93 -2.49 10.16
CA LEU A 120 -6.59 -2.17 8.91
C LEU A 120 -7.45 -3.37 8.51
N ASP A 121 -8.75 -3.15 8.31
CA ASP A 121 -9.69 -4.18 7.82
C ASP A 121 -10.09 -3.86 6.38
N VAL A 122 -9.73 -4.75 5.47
CA VAL A 122 -10.04 -4.68 4.03
C VAL A 122 -11.01 -5.78 3.58
N SER A 123 -11.64 -6.48 4.53
CA SER A 123 -12.52 -7.63 4.26
C SER A 123 -13.80 -7.26 3.49
N LYS A 124 -14.18 -5.99 3.51
CA LYS A 124 -15.34 -5.42 2.80
C LYS A 124 -15.00 -4.80 1.45
N ASN A 125 -13.75 -4.94 0.99
CA ASN A 125 -13.28 -4.41 -0.29
C ASN A 125 -12.88 -5.58 -1.23
N PRO A 126 -13.82 -6.44 -1.66
CA PRO A 126 -13.50 -7.65 -2.43
C PRO A 126 -12.87 -7.35 -3.81
N ASP A 127 -13.07 -6.13 -4.31
CA ASP A 127 -12.52 -5.66 -5.58
C ASP A 127 -11.13 -5.04 -5.48
N LEU A 128 -10.50 -5.05 -4.31
CA LEU A 128 -9.17 -4.49 -4.10
C LEU A 128 -8.13 -5.20 -4.97
N ARG A 129 -7.43 -4.41 -5.80
CA ARG A 129 -6.40 -4.83 -6.77
C ARG A 129 -5.01 -4.38 -6.36
N ARG A 130 -4.91 -3.20 -5.75
CA ARG A 130 -3.68 -2.61 -5.23
C ARG A 130 -3.88 -2.17 -3.79
N LEU A 131 -3.02 -2.63 -2.90
CA LEU A 131 -3.01 -2.24 -1.49
C LEU A 131 -1.59 -1.82 -1.08
N SER A 132 -1.45 -0.59 -0.60
CA SER A 132 -0.23 -0.12 0.06
C SER A 132 -0.56 0.39 1.46
N CYS A 133 -0.01 -0.27 2.48
CA CYS A 133 -0.07 0.11 3.88
C CYS A 133 1.34 0.22 4.50
N VAL A 134 2.34 0.50 3.66
CA VAL A 134 3.76 0.67 4.03
C VAL A 134 3.95 1.65 5.20
N ASP A 135 4.89 1.39 6.10
CA ASP A 135 5.28 2.35 7.15
C ASP A 135 4.09 2.72 8.05
N ASN A 136 3.63 1.72 8.81
CA ASN A 136 2.56 1.81 9.79
C ASN A 136 2.95 0.98 11.03
N HIS A 137 1.98 0.71 11.91
CA HIS A 137 2.18 -0.08 13.14
C HIS A 137 1.36 -1.38 13.12
N LEU A 138 1.11 -1.95 11.94
CA LEU A 138 0.31 -3.16 11.80
C LEU A 138 1.07 -4.36 12.37
N THR A 139 0.42 -5.11 13.26
CA THR A 139 0.92 -6.41 13.76
C THR A 139 0.31 -7.59 13.01
N THR A 140 -0.84 -7.37 12.36
CA THR A 140 -1.55 -8.33 11.50
C THR A 140 -2.24 -7.59 10.35
N ILE A 141 -2.47 -8.29 9.25
CA ILE A 141 -3.31 -7.84 8.14
C ILE A 141 -3.89 -9.07 7.45
N ASP A 142 -5.22 -9.12 7.30
CA ASP A 142 -5.91 -10.20 6.59
C ASP A 142 -6.31 -9.72 5.19
N VAL A 143 -5.74 -10.36 4.16
CA VAL A 143 -6.03 -10.12 2.75
C VAL A 143 -6.77 -11.27 2.08
N SER A 144 -7.31 -12.22 2.86
CA SER A 144 -7.95 -13.45 2.38
C SER A 144 -9.22 -13.20 1.56
N LYS A 145 -9.85 -12.03 1.70
CA LYS A 145 -11.05 -11.61 0.96
C LYS A 145 -10.73 -10.82 -0.32
N ASN A 146 -9.47 -10.50 -0.57
CA ASN A 146 -9.04 -9.65 -1.66
C ASN A 146 -8.35 -10.48 -2.77
N SER A 147 -9.08 -11.45 -3.31
CA SER A 147 -8.54 -12.42 -4.30
C SER A 147 -8.10 -11.78 -5.63
N ARG A 148 -8.48 -10.53 -5.87
CA ARG A 148 -8.09 -9.70 -7.03
C ARG A 148 -6.81 -8.91 -6.82
N LEU A 149 -6.18 -8.96 -5.64
CA LEU A 149 -4.91 -8.28 -5.37
C LEU A 149 -3.82 -8.78 -6.31
N TRP A 150 -3.23 -7.86 -7.06
CA TRP A 150 -2.05 -8.10 -7.89
C TRP A 150 -0.81 -7.33 -7.40
N GLU A 151 -1.02 -6.26 -6.64
CA GLU A 151 0.05 -5.47 -5.99
C GLU A 151 -0.26 -5.31 -4.50
N PHE A 152 0.67 -5.74 -3.65
CA PHE A 152 0.55 -5.59 -2.21
C PHE A 152 1.86 -5.14 -1.59
N ASP A 153 1.82 -4.00 -0.88
CA ASP A 153 2.94 -3.49 -0.08
C ASP A 153 2.52 -3.31 1.38
N CYS A 154 3.05 -4.14 2.25
CA CYS A 154 2.90 -4.06 3.71
C CYS A 154 4.27 -3.89 4.40
N SER A 155 5.27 -3.37 3.68
CA SER A 155 6.61 -3.17 4.24
C SER A 155 6.63 -2.20 5.41
N LYS A 156 7.68 -2.22 6.23
CA LYS A 156 7.84 -1.32 7.39
C LYS A 156 6.65 -1.38 8.35
N ASN A 157 6.33 -2.58 8.80
CA ASN A 157 5.31 -2.84 9.80
C ASN A 157 5.89 -3.78 10.88
N GLN A 158 5.03 -4.32 11.73
CA GLN A 158 5.42 -5.22 12.83
C GLN A 158 4.81 -6.61 12.62
N LEU A 159 4.61 -7.03 11.37
CA LEU A 159 4.00 -8.31 11.02
C LEU A 159 4.93 -9.47 11.40
N THR A 160 4.42 -10.43 12.15
CA THR A 160 5.12 -11.67 12.50
C THR A 160 4.77 -12.84 11.57
N THR A 161 3.60 -12.74 10.93
CA THR A 161 3.09 -13.67 9.92
C THR A 161 2.33 -12.90 8.85
N ILE A 162 2.24 -13.48 7.66
CA ILE A 162 1.39 -12.99 6.58
C ILE A 162 0.92 -14.18 5.74
N ASP A 163 -0.39 -14.26 5.50
CA ASP A 163 -0.99 -15.26 4.61
C ASP A 163 -1.44 -14.59 3.31
N VAL A 164 -0.81 -14.98 2.21
CA VAL A 164 -1.15 -14.54 0.85
C VAL A 164 -1.72 -15.68 -0.01
N SER A 165 -2.11 -16.80 0.61
CA SER A 165 -2.53 -18.03 -0.08
C SER A 165 -3.80 -17.87 -0.93
N ARG A 166 -4.61 -16.84 -0.65
CA ARG A 166 -5.85 -16.52 -1.39
C ARG A 166 -5.65 -15.48 -2.48
N ASN A 167 -4.44 -14.95 -2.66
CA ASN A 167 -4.14 -13.86 -3.58
C ASN A 167 -3.36 -14.38 -4.79
N ALA A 168 -3.95 -15.33 -5.52
CA ALA A 168 -3.31 -16.00 -6.67
C ALA A 168 -2.96 -15.06 -7.83
N MET A 169 -3.49 -13.83 -7.83
CA MET A 169 -3.19 -12.80 -8.82
C MET A 169 -1.97 -11.93 -8.47
N LEU A 170 -1.38 -12.06 -7.28
CA LEU A 170 -0.22 -11.28 -6.86
C LEU A 170 0.93 -11.43 -7.85
N SER A 171 1.40 -10.29 -8.38
CA SER A 171 2.59 -10.18 -9.23
C SER A 171 3.71 -9.40 -8.56
N TYR A 172 3.36 -8.40 -7.73
CA TYR A 172 4.28 -7.67 -6.87
C TYR A 172 3.87 -7.84 -5.40
N PHE A 173 4.82 -8.25 -4.57
CA PHE A 173 4.62 -8.34 -3.13
C PHE A 173 5.81 -7.81 -2.35
N ASN A 174 5.59 -6.78 -1.54
CA ASN A 174 6.58 -6.22 -0.64
C ASN A 174 6.15 -6.38 0.82
N CYS A 175 6.92 -7.17 1.56
CA CYS A 175 6.77 -7.40 2.99
C CYS A 175 8.08 -7.16 3.74
N SER A 176 9.00 -6.39 3.17
CA SER A 176 10.27 -6.08 3.83
C SER A 176 10.09 -5.29 5.13
N GLU A 177 11.12 -5.27 5.96
CA GLU A 177 11.13 -4.49 7.20
C GLU A 177 9.94 -4.86 8.10
N ASN A 178 9.81 -6.16 8.36
CA ASN A 178 8.82 -6.77 9.25
C ASN A 178 9.54 -7.79 10.17
N GLN A 179 8.77 -8.65 10.84
CA GLN A 179 9.28 -9.65 11.78
C GLN A 179 8.99 -11.09 11.32
N LEU A 180 8.88 -11.31 10.01
CA LEU A 180 8.48 -12.60 9.44
C LEU A 180 9.57 -13.66 9.64
N LYS A 181 9.19 -14.82 10.19
CA LYS A 181 10.10 -15.98 10.31
C LYS A 181 9.93 -17.00 9.17
N THR A 182 8.80 -16.92 8.49
CA THR A 182 8.40 -17.78 7.38
C THR A 182 7.68 -16.92 6.35
N LEU A 183 7.73 -17.33 5.09
CA LEU A 183 6.96 -16.73 4.02
C LEU A 183 6.62 -17.82 2.99
N ASP A 184 5.34 -18.20 2.92
CA ASP A 184 4.85 -19.14 1.92
C ASP A 184 4.21 -18.37 0.76
N ILE A 185 4.78 -18.58 -0.44
CA ILE A 185 4.32 -18.00 -1.71
C ILE A 185 3.90 -19.07 -2.72
N SER A 186 3.78 -20.33 -2.28
CA SER A 186 3.50 -21.47 -3.16
C SER A 186 2.14 -21.39 -3.87
N LYS A 187 1.24 -20.52 -3.41
CA LYS A 187 -0.09 -20.28 -3.98
C LYS A 187 -0.17 -19.02 -4.84
N ASN A 188 0.97 -18.39 -5.15
CA ASN A 188 1.04 -17.14 -5.89
C ASN A 188 1.81 -17.32 -7.21
N PRO A 189 1.24 -18.06 -8.19
CA PRO A 189 1.95 -18.45 -9.41
C PRO A 189 2.29 -17.28 -10.34
N LYS A 190 1.68 -16.11 -10.14
CA LYS A 190 1.91 -14.90 -10.94
C LYS A 190 3.00 -13.99 -10.36
N LEU A 191 3.59 -14.32 -9.21
CA LEU A 191 4.64 -13.50 -8.62
C LEU A 191 5.80 -13.35 -9.59
N PHE A 192 6.24 -12.12 -9.73
CA PHE A 192 7.36 -11.73 -10.58
C PHE A 192 8.35 -10.83 -9.82
N GLN A 193 7.87 -10.10 -8.81
CA GLN A 193 8.72 -9.27 -7.96
C GLN A 193 8.34 -9.43 -6.49
N ILE A 194 9.32 -9.78 -5.67
CA ILE A 194 9.15 -9.96 -4.23
C ILE A 194 10.24 -9.16 -3.50
N VAL A 195 9.85 -8.44 -2.47
CA VAL A 195 10.77 -7.71 -1.60
C VAL A 195 10.48 -8.15 -0.16
N CYS A 196 11.43 -8.86 0.45
CA CYS A 196 11.25 -9.47 1.76
C CYS A 196 12.50 -9.34 2.66
N HIS A 197 13.46 -8.48 2.29
CA HIS A 197 14.60 -8.15 3.14
C HIS A 197 14.14 -7.62 4.50
N THR A 198 15.02 -7.69 5.48
CA THR A 198 14.84 -7.14 6.82
C THR A 198 13.64 -7.78 7.51
N ASN A 199 13.72 -9.11 7.60
CA ASN A 199 12.83 -9.99 8.33
C ASN A 199 13.68 -10.96 9.18
N TYR A 200 13.15 -12.12 9.57
CA TYR A 200 13.85 -13.19 10.32
C TYR A 200 13.74 -14.57 9.64
N ILE A 201 13.75 -14.62 8.31
CA ILE A 201 13.62 -15.84 7.51
C ILE A 201 14.98 -16.55 7.42
N LYS A 202 15.09 -17.70 8.09
CA LYS A 202 16.37 -18.41 8.28
C LYS A 202 16.31 -19.89 7.86
N GLY A 203 17.47 -20.48 7.60
CA GLY A 203 17.68 -21.91 7.39
C GLY A 203 16.68 -22.56 6.44
N ALA A 204 15.94 -23.55 6.93
CA ALA A 204 14.94 -24.29 6.16
C ALA A 204 13.79 -23.40 5.63
N ASN A 205 13.46 -22.31 6.33
CA ASN A 205 12.41 -21.38 5.88
C ASN A 205 12.89 -20.55 4.70
N MET A 206 14.15 -20.10 4.70
CA MET A 206 14.76 -19.43 3.55
C MET A 206 14.81 -20.38 2.36
N ASN A 207 15.19 -21.64 2.58
CA ASN A 207 15.15 -22.65 1.52
C ASN A 207 13.73 -22.84 0.95
N SER A 208 12.73 -22.96 1.82
CA SER A 208 11.34 -23.16 1.42
C SER A 208 10.81 -21.98 0.59
N LEU A 209 11.08 -20.74 1.01
CA LEU A 209 10.73 -19.53 0.27
C LEU A 209 11.32 -19.55 -1.16
N LEU A 210 12.62 -19.77 -1.28
CA LEU A 210 13.30 -19.76 -2.59
C LEU A 210 12.83 -20.92 -3.49
N MET A 211 12.57 -22.09 -2.89
CA MET A 211 12.03 -23.24 -3.64
C MET A 211 10.55 -23.08 -3.99
N ALA A 212 9.80 -22.20 -3.32
CA ALA A 212 8.41 -21.90 -3.65
C ALA A 212 8.25 -20.89 -4.80
N LEU A 213 9.31 -20.19 -5.21
CA LEU A 213 9.25 -19.25 -6.34
C LEU A 213 8.68 -19.91 -7.60
N PRO A 214 7.72 -19.28 -8.30
CA PRO A 214 7.18 -19.82 -9.54
C PRO A 214 8.23 -19.80 -10.66
N LYS A 215 8.07 -20.62 -11.69
CA LYS A 215 8.90 -20.48 -12.90
C LYS A 215 8.43 -19.27 -13.68
N VAL A 216 9.32 -18.31 -13.95
CA VAL A 216 9.00 -17.18 -14.82
C VAL A 216 9.05 -17.67 -16.26
N VAL A 217 7.88 -17.80 -16.86
CA VAL A 217 7.70 -18.18 -18.26
C VAL A 217 7.32 -16.91 -19.01
N ASN A 218 7.92 -16.68 -20.19
CA ASN A 218 7.56 -15.69 -21.23
C ASN A 218 8.49 -14.49 -21.44
N ASP A 219 9.62 -14.34 -20.75
CA ASP A 219 10.66 -13.39 -21.19
C ASP A 219 12.03 -13.72 -20.59
N ALA A 220 12.96 -14.21 -21.39
CA ALA A 220 14.35 -14.40 -20.95
C ALA A 220 15.04 -13.06 -20.64
N ASN A 221 14.54 -11.96 -21.22
CA ASN A 221 15.06 -10.61 -21.01
C ASN A 221 14.44 -9.93 -19.78
N ASN A 222 13.37 -10.50 -19.22
CA ASN A 222 12.73 -9.98 -18.01
C ASN A 222 12.61 -11.11 -16.96
N PRO A 223 13.72 -11.41 -16.24
CA PRO A 223 13.69 -12.35 -15.12
C PRO A 223 12.92 -11.76 -13.93
N GLY A 224 12.30 -12.64 -13.15
CA GLY A 224 11.70 -12.27 -11.86
C GLY A 224 12.77 -11.77 -10.89
N LYS A 225 12.39 -10.97 -9.89
CA LYS A 225 13.33 -10.39 -8.91
C LYS A 225 12.87 -10.65 -7.49
N ILE A 226 13.73 -11.26 -6.68
CA ILE A 226 13.51 -11.38 -5.25
C ILE A 226 14.59 -10.61 -4.49
N VAL A 227 14.20 -9.60 -3.71
CA VAL A 227 15.10 -8.86 -2.81
C VAL A 227 14.99 -9.47 -1.42
N VAL A 228 15.97 -10.27 -1.05
CA VAL A 228 15.90 -11.11 0.16
C VAL A 228 16.68 -10.56 1.33
N ILE A 229 17.66 -9.70 1.09
CA ILE A 229 18.60 -9.28 2.12
C ILE A 229 19.05 -7.83 1.98
N SER A 230 19.20 -7.13 3.11
CA SER A 230 19.87 -5.84 3.21
C SER A 230 21.32 -6.01 3.63
N LEU A 231 22.21 -5.37 2.88
CA LEU A 231 23.64 -5.35 3.12
C LEU A 231 24.10 -3.95 3.52
N ASP A 232 25.03 -3.88 4.46
CA ASP A 232 25.73 -2.65 4.79
C ASP A 232 26.76 -2.25 3.72
N VAL A 233 27.47 -1.13 3.96
CA VAL A 233 28.50 -0.61 3.04
C VAL A 233 29.65 -1.60 2.79
N GLU A 234 29.93 -2.48 3.74
CA GLU A 234 30.94 -3.54 3.62
C GLU A 234 30.40 -4.80 2.92
N GLY A 235 29.10 -4.83 2.60
CA GLY A 235 28.45 -5.99 1.98
C GLY A 235 28.07 -7.09 2.97
N LYS A 236 28.04 -6.79 4.28
CA LYS A 236 27.63 -7.74 5.32
C LYS A 236 26.13 -7.62 5.57
N ALA A 237 25.48 -8.76 5.78
CA ALA A 237 24.08 -8.80 6.19
C ALA A 237 23.94 -8.22 7.59
N LYS A 238 23.13 -7.16 7.73
CA LYS A 238 22.86 -6.52 9.03
C LYS A 238 21.37 -6.61 9.37
N GLU A 239 20.80 -7.79 9.15
CA GLU A 239 19.38 -8.06 9.36
C GLU A 239 19.14 -9.51 9.79
N GLY A 240 17.87 -9.87 10.04
CA GLY A 240 17.51 -11.18 10.56
C GLY A 240 17.33 -12.27 9.50
N ASN A 241 17.30 -11.97 8.20
CA ASN A 241 17.25 -13.02 7.17
C ASN A 241 18.63 -13.66 6.98
N ASP A 242 18.66 -14.95 6.64
CA ASP A 242 19.90 -15.61 6.23
C ASP A 242 20.25 -15.27 4.78
N MET A 243 21.55 -15.11 4.50
CA MET A 243 22.05 -14.98 3.13
C MET A 243 21.77 -16.27 2.35
N PRO A 244 21.15 -16.20 1.16
CA PRO A 244 21.00 -17.38 0.31
C PRO A 244 22.35 -18.02 -0.02
N THR A 245 22.41 -19.35 0.03
CA THR A 245 23.58 -20.10 -0.39
C THR A 245 23.73 -20.09 -1.92
N GLN A 246 24.94 -20.32 -2.42
CA GLN A 246 25.21 -20.42 -3.86
C GLN A 246 24.41 -21.53 -4.56
N ALA A 247 24.07 -22.62 -3.85
CA ALA A 247 23.22 -23.68 -4.38
C ALA A 247 21.77 -23.20 -4.54
N GLN A 248 21.23 -22.48 -3.54
CA GLN A 248 19.90 -21.89 -3.61
C GLN A 248 19.80 -20.84 -4.72
N ILE A 249 20.79 -19.95 -4.84
CA ILE A 249 20.84 -18.93 -5.90
C ILE A 249 20.80 -19.60 -7.29
N ARG A 250 21.61 -20.65 -7.51
CA ARG A 250 21.58 -21.43 -8.76
C ARG A 250 20.22 -22.05 -9.04
N ALA A 251 19.57 -22.65 -8.05
CA ALA A 251 18.25 -23.24 -8.19
C ALA A 251 17.17 -22.19 -8.53
N VAL A 252 17.27 -20.99 -7.96
CA VAL A 252 16.39 -19.85 -8.26
C VAL A 252 16.62 -19.32 -9.68
N LYS A 253 17.88 -19.21 -10.11
CA LYS A 253 18.24 -18.83 -11.50
C LYS A 253 17.68 -19.79 -12.54
N ASN A 254 17.63 -21.08 -12.26
CA ASN A 254 16.99 -22.08 -13.15
C ASN A 254 15.47 -21.86 -13.33
N LYS A 255 14.83 -21.08 -12.45
CA LYS A 255 13.44 -20.64 -12.58
C LYS A 255 13.29 -19.27 -13.26
N ASN A 256 14.37 -18.72 -13.81
CA ASN A 256 14.46 -17.38 -14.42
C ASN A 256 14.21 -16.24 -13.42
N TRP A 257 14.83 -16.33 -12.24
CA TRP A 257 14.81 -15.29 -11.21
C TRP A 257 16.22 -14.77 -10.90
N LYS A 258 16.29 -13.49 -10.57
CA LYS A 258 17.44 -12.83 -9.96
C LYS A 258 17.26 -12.73 -8.46
N VAL A 259 18.28 -13.14 -7.72
CA VAL A 259 18.35 -12.96 -6.27
C VAL A 259 19.10 -11.66 -6.02
N MET A 260 18.44 -10.75 -5.32
CA MET A 260 18.89 -9.38 -5.12
C MET A 260 19.09 -9.12 -3.64
N SER A 261 20.03 -8.22 -3.36
CA SER A 261 20.19 -7.52 -2.10
C SER A 261 19.80 -6.05 -2.26
N ILE A 262 19.49 -5.38 -1.15
CA ILE A 262 19.49 -3.92 -1.08
C ILE A 262 20.79 -3.47 -0.41
N LYS A 263 21.54 -2.59 -1.08
CA LYS A 263 22.77 -1.98 -0.56
C LYS A 263 22.78 -0.52 -0.94
N GLU A 264 22.88 0.37 0.05
CA GLU A 264 22.88 1.83 -0.16
C GLU A 264 21.62 2.31 -0.92
N GLY A 265 20.47 1.70 -0.65
CA GLY A 265 19.20 2.02 -1.32
C GLY A 265 19.07 1.46 -2.75
N LEU A 266 20.08 0.76 -3.26
CA LEU A 266 20.08 0.18 -4.61
C LEU A 266 19.95 -1.34 -4.57
N TRP A 267 19.25 -1.88 -5.57
CA TRP A 267 19.14 -3.33 -5.74
C TRP A 267 20.38 -3.85 -6.46
N LYS A 268 21.09 -4.80 -5.85
CA LYS A 268 22.28 -5.45 -6.42
C LYS A 268 22.11 -6.96 -6.44
N GLU A 269 22.35 -7.58 -7.59
CA GLU A 269 22.30 -9.05 -7.72
C GLU A 269 23.44 -9.68 -6.92
N ILE A 270 23.18 -10.84 -6.30
CA ILE A 270 24.13 -11.63 -5.49
C ILE A 270 24.27 -13.08 -5.98
#